data_AF-A0A1F9DFI1-F1
#
_entry.id   AF-A0A1F9DFI1-F1
#
_cell.length_a   1.000
_cell.length_b   1.000
_cell.length_c   1.000
_cell.angle_alpha   90.00
_cell.angle_beta   90.00
_cell.angle_gamma   90.00
#
_symmetry.space_group_name_H-M   'P 1'
#
loop_
_entity.id
_entity.type
_entity.pdbx_description
1 polymer ?
#
loop_
_entity_poly.entity_id
_entity_poly.type
_entity_poly.pdbx_seq_one_letter_code
_entity_poly.pdbx_strand_id
1 'polypeptide(L)' 'MIEDQERCLKCGGQEGLQGVAVSIGRRTFHLFYLCAKCGKISIEELLRVMRSYKEKGKPEKNP' A
#
# COMPACT_ATOMS: atom_id res chain seq x y z
N MET A 1 13.39 -17.85 -7.53
CA MET A 1 13.60 -16.41 -7.75
C MET A 1 12.22 -15.78 -7.73
N ILE A 2 11.78 -15.24 -6.59
CA ILE A 2 10.50 -14.52 -6.53
C ILE A 2 10.91 -13.06 -6.61
N GLU A 3 11.07 -12.56 -7.83
CA GLU A 3 11.13 -11.11 -8.04
C GLU A 3 9.87 -10.51 -7.43
N ASP A 4 10.05 -9.44 -6.65
CA ASP A 4 9.01 -8.58 -6.07
C ASP A 4 8.06 -8.09 -7.16
N GLN A 5 7.16 -8.95 -7.62
CA GLN A 5 6.12 -8.55 -8.53
C GLN A 5 5.20 -7.63 -7.77
N GLU A 6 5.12 -6.39 -8.25
CA GLU A 6 4.23 -5.37 -7.73
C GLU A 6 2.81 -5.94 -7.70
N ARG A 7 2.14 -5.75 -6.57
CA ARG A 7 0.80 -6.27 -6.31
C ARG A 7 -0.05 -5.16 -5.72
N CYS A 8 -1.34 -5.22 -6.00
CA CYS A 8 -2.31 -4.33 -5.39
C CYS A 8 -2.25 -4.48 -3.87
N LEU A 9 -1.98 -3.37 -3.17
CA LEU A 9 -1.87 -3.34 -1.71
C LEU A 9 -3.12 -3.91 -1.00
N LYS A 10 -4.29 -3.76 -1.62
CA LYS A 10 -5.57 -4.16 -1.05
C LYS A 10 -5.94 -5.62 -1.32
N CYS A 11 -5.77 -6.10 -2.56
CA CYS A 11 -6.28 -7.41 -2.99
C CYS A 11 -5.21 -8.39 -3.48
N GLY A 12 -3.94 -7.97 -3.58
CA GLY A 12 -2.84 -8.81 -4.05
C GLY A 12 -2.81 -9.09 -5.56
N GLY A 13 -3.79 -8.59 -6.32
CA GLY A 13 -3.83 -8.75 -7.78
C GLY A 13 -2.69 -8.01 -8.49
N GLN A 14 -2.33 -8.46 -9.69
CA GLN A 14 -1.19 -7.95 -10.46
C GLN A 14 -1.58 -7.20 -11.74
N GLU A 15 -2.84 -7.31 -12.16
CA GLU A 15 -3.33 -6.65 -13.37
C GLU A 15 -3.80 -5.22 -13.11
N GLY A 16 -3.53 -4.33 -14.07
CA GLY A 16 -4.05 -2.96 -14.08
C GLY A 16 -3.62 -2.14 -12.86
N LEU A 17 -2.37 -2.30 -12.41
CA LEU A 17 -1.80 -1.59 -11.28
C LEU A 17 -1.53 -0.13 -11.61
N GLN A 18 -1.82 0.73 -10.64
CA GLN A 18 -1.56 2.16 -10.68
C GLN A 18 -0.73 2.53 -9.44
N GLY A 19 0.38 3.22 -9.66
CA GLY A 19 1.20 3.76 -8.59
C GLY A 19 0.47 4.91 -7.90
N VAL A 20 0.36 4.83 -6.58
CA VAL A 20 -0.26 5.85 -5.74
C VAL A 20 0.79 6.37 -4.77
N ALA A 21 0.97 7.68 -4.76
CA ALA A 21 1.81 8.39 -3.81
C ALA A 21 0.94 9.19 -2.85
N VAL A 22 1.13 9.01 -1.54
CA VAL A 22 0.43 9.81 -0.53
C VAL A 22 1.40 10.80 0.10
N SER A 23 1.06 12.09 -0.01
CA SER A 23 1.77 13.19 0.63
C SER A 23 0.91 13.79 1.74
N ILE A 24 1.47 13.91 2.95
CA ILE A 24 0.81 14.55 4.10
C ILE A 24 1.69 15.74 4.53
N GLY A 25 1.19 16.96 4.32
CA GLY A 25 1.99 18.18 4.51
C GLY A 25 3.17 18.24 3.52
N ARG A 26 4.39 18.44 4.02
CA ARG A 26 5.62 18.50 3.19
C ARG A 26 6.33 17.14 2.99
N ARG A 27 5.76 16.05 3.51
CA ARG A 27 6.38 14.72 3.43
C ARG A 27 5.56 13.81 2.52
N THR A 28 6.22 13.16 1.58
CA THR A 28 5.67 12.05 0.79
C THR A 28 6.00 10.76 1.54
N PHE A 29 4.97 9.98 1.89
CA PHE A 29 5.12 8.89 2.83
C PHE A 29 5.41 7.57 2.12
N HIS A 30 4.58 7.15 1.17
CA HIS A 30 4.75 5.84 0.55
C HIS A 30 4.22 5.83 -0.89
N LEU A 31 4.98 5.17 -1.78
CA LEU A 31 4.53 4.73 -3.09
C LEU A 31 4.01 3.30 -2.93
N PHE A 32 2.78 3.01 -3.35
CA PHE A 32 2.23 1.66 -3.40
C PHE A 32 1.33 1.50 -4.62
N TYR A 33 1.03 0.26 -4.99
CA TYR A 33 0.21 -0.03 -6.15
C TYR A 33 -1.22 -0.38 -5.76
N LEU A 34 -2.20 0.12 -6.51
CA LEU A 34 -3.59 -0.31 -6.45
C LEU A 34 -4.05 -0.75 -7.84
N CYS A 35 -4.80 -1.84 -7.94
CA CYS A 35 -5.43 -2.22 -9.21
C CYS A 35 -6.60 -1.28 -9.53
N ALA A 36 -7.00 -1.18 -10.81
CA ALA A 36 -8.12 -0.34 -11.25
C ALA A 36 -9.44 -0.55 -10.47
N LYS A 37 -9.69 -1.78 -9.97
CA LYS A 37 -10.84 -2.08 -9.10
C LYS A 37 -10.71 -1.46 -7.70
N CYS A 38 -9.51 -1.45 -7.14
CA CYS A 38 -9.23 -0.93 -5.80
C CYS A 38 -8.80 0.54 -5.78
N GLY A 39 -8.42 1.11 -6.93
CA GLY A 39 -7.94 2.49 -7.05
C GLY A 39 -9.01 3.55 -6.75
N LYS A 40 -10.31 3.20 -6.86
CA LYS A 40 -11.42 4.01 -6.33
C LYS A 40 -11.55 3.80 -4.83
N ILE A 41 -10.64 4.40 -4.07
CA ILE A 41 -10.61 4.33 -2.60
C ILE A 41 -10.71 5.75 -2.03
N SER A 42 -11.45 5.92 -0.93
CA SER A 42 -11.49 7.19 -0.22
C SER A 42 -10.17 7.44 0.54
N ILE A 43 -9.86 8.70 0.84
CA ILE A 43 -8.67 9.05 1.64
C ILE A 43 -8.72 8.37 3.02
N GLU A 44 -9.89 8.28 3.65
CA GLU A 44 -10.05 7.63 4.94
C GLU A 44 -9.73 6.13 4.88
N GLU A 45 -10.20 5.44 3.84
CA GLU A 45 -9.95 4.02 3.66
C GLU A 45 -8.49 3.76 3.27
N LEU A 46 -7.88 4.66 2.50
CA LEU A 46 -6.45 4.64 2.19
C LEU A 46 -5.59 4.74 3.46
N LEU A 47 -5.93 5.67 4.35
CA LEU A 47 -5.25 5.83 5.64
C LEU A 47 -5.42 4.59 6.53
N ARG A 48 -6.57 3.92 6.52
CA ARG A 48 -6.78 2.65 7.24
C ARG A 48 -5.88 1.54 6.71
N VAL A 49 -5.82 1.36 5.39
CA VAL A 49 -4.96 0.35 4.74
C VAL A 49 -3.49 0.63 5.07
N MET A 50 -3.04 1.88 4.95
CA MET A 50 -1.66 2.27 5.29
C MET A 50 -1.33 2.03 6.77
N ARG A 51 -2.25 2.33 7.70
CA ARG A 51 -2.06 2.04 9.13
C ARG A 51 -1.91 0.54 9.39
N SER A 52 -2.78 -0.27 8.79
CA SER A 52 -2.71 -1.73 8.91
C SER A 52 -1.37 -2.28 8.40
N TYR A 53 -0.84 -1.70 7.31
CA TYR A 53 0.48 -2.09 6.79
C TYR A 53 1.63 -1.70 7.72
N LYS A 54 1.57 -0.50 8.31
CA LYS A 54 2.56 -0.06 9.30
C LYS A 54 2.55 -0.91 10.57
N GLU A 55 1.41 -1.47 10.95
CA GLU A 55 1.30 -2.41 12.08
C GLU A 55 1.85 -3.79 11.74
N LYS A 56 1.63 -4.29 10.51
CA LYS A 56 2.24 -5.54 10.03
C LYS A 56 3.76 -5.46 9.84
N GLY A 57 4.29 -4.25 9.62
CA GLY A 57 5.72 -3.98 9.46
C GLY A 57 6.47 -3.70 10.76
N LYS A 58 5.86 -3.84 11.94
CA LYS A 58 6.67 -3.92 13.17
C LYS A 58 7.44 -5.24 13.08
N PRO A 59 8.78 -5.24 12.99
CA PRO A 59 9.51 -6.47 13.20
C PRO A 59 9.07 -6.99 14.56
N GLU A 60 8.67 -8.26 14.61
CA GLU A 60 8.62 -8.98 15.89
C GLU A 60 9.90 -8.62 16.61
N LYS A 61 9.79 -7.98 17.79
CA LYS A 61 10.90 -7.88 18.70
C LYS A 61 11.25 -9.34 19.02
N ASN A 62 12.23 -9.89 18.31
CA ASN A 62 12.82 -11.16 18.67
C ASN A 62 13.31 -11.00 20.12
N PRO A 63 12.88 -11.88 21.05
CA PRO A 63 13.36 -11.89 22.42
C PRO A 63 14.88 -12.14 22.50
#